data_AF-A0A6A3GBP7-F1
#
_entry.id   AF-A0A6A3GBP7-F1
#
_cell.length_a   1.000
_cell.length_b   1.000
_cell.length_c   1.000
_cell.angle_alpha   90.00
_cell.angle_beta   90.00
_cell.angle_gamma   90.00
#
_symmetry.space_group_name_H-M   'P 1'
#
loop_
_entity.id
_entity.type
_entity.pdbx_description
1 polymer ?
#
loop_
_entity_poly.entity_id
_entity_poly.type
_entity_poly.pdbx_seq_one_letter_code
_entity_poly.pdbx_strand_id
1 'polypeptide(L)'
;MNHNVMMAQAQAQAQVFQTRALPKKTDNAPQYDGKLKDDLELYLFATEKFYSEFRDLMNANTSESVDMIFCNFGPVVRTFLRETSTSFRPSTDG
;
A
#
# COMPACT_ATOMS: atom_id res chain seq x y z
N MET A 1 33.64 -6.23 -19.78
CA MET A 1 32.86 -5.75 -18.61
C MET A 1 32.86 -6.87 -17.58
N ASN A 2 33.45 -6.65 -16.41
CA ASN A 2 33.78 -7.72 -15.45
C ASN A 2 32.51 -8.26 -14.76
N HIS A 3 32.32 -9.59 -14.75
CA HIS A 3 31.15 -10.28 -14.21
C HIS A 3 30.86 -9.93 -12.73
N ASN A 4 31.93 -9.73 -11.96
CA ASN A 4 31.86 -9.30 -10.55
C ASN A 4 31.21 -7.91 -10.37
N VAL A 5 31.39 -7.02 -11.36
CA VAL A 5 30.85 -5.65 -11.30
C VAL A 5 29.34 -5.66 -11.59
N MET A 6 28.88 -6.53 -12.50
CA MET A 6 27.45 -6.73 -12.75
C MET A 6 26.73 -7.34 -11.54
N MET A 7 27.34 -8.34 -10.90
CA MET A 7 26.75 -9.00 -9.73
C MET A 7 26.67 -8.05 -8.54
N ALA A 8 27.71 -7.25 -8.30
CA ALA A 8 27.69 -6.21 -7.28
C ALA A 8 26.65 -5.13 -7.56
N GLN A 9 26.45 -4.73 -8.83
CA GLN A 9 25.39 -3.80 -9.21
C GLN A 9 23.99 -4.38 -9.00
N ALA A 10 23.78 -5.65 -9.36
CA ALA A 10 22.50 -6.33 -9.16
C ALA A 10 22.16 -6.47 -7.67
N GLN A 11 23.16 -6.80 -6.83
CA GLN A 11 23.00 -6.88 -5.38
C GLN A 11 22.75 -5.50 -4.75
N ALA A 12 23.47 -4.47 -5.19
CA ALA A 12 23.23 -3.10 -4.72
C ALA A 12 21.84 -2.60 -5.10
N GLN A 13 21.37 -2.87 -6.33
CA GLN A 13 20.00 -2.55 -6.74
C GLN A 13 18.98 -3.32 -5.89
N ALA A 14 19.16 -4.63 -5.69
CA ALA A 14 18.27 -5.43 -4.86
C ALA A 14 18.20 -4.93 -3.40
N GLN A 15 19.34 -4.53 -2.82
CA GLN A 15 19.37 -3.94 -1.48
C GLN A 15 18.66 -2.58 -1.43
N VAL A 16 18.82 -1.75 -2.46
CA VAL A 16 18.11 -0.46 -2.56
C VAL A 16 16.59 -0.65 -2.64
N PHE A 17 16.10 -1.68 -3.32
CA PHE A 17 14.67 -2.03 -3.29
C PHE A 17 14.20 -2.53 -1.92
N GLN A 18 15.05 -3.21 -1.16
CA GLN A 18 14.73 -3.74 0.18
C GLN A 18 14.79 -2.68 1.29
N THR A 19 15.63 -1.64 1.15
CA THR A 19 15.85 -0.62 2.20
C THR A 19 15.17 0.72 1.91
N ARG A 20 14.51 0.88 0.76
CA ARG A 20 13.71 2.07 0.51
C ARG A 20 12.52 2.05 1.48
N ALA A 21 12.60 2.86 2.54
CA ALA A 21 11.43 3.21 3.33
C ALA A 21 10.34 3.63 2.33
N LEU A 22 9.28 2.82 2.22
CA LEU A 22 8.23 3.14 1.27
C LEU A 22 7.63 4.48 1.67
N PRO A 23 7.54 5.45 0.74
CA PRO A 23 6.92 6.72 1.06
C PRO A 23 5.48 6.43 1.50
N LYS A 24 5.09 6.96 2.68
CA LYS A 24 3.74 6.78 3.25
C LYS A 24 2.62 7.13 2.26
N LYS A 25 2.93 8.03 1.32
CA LYS A 25 2.13 8.33 0.14
C LYS A 25 2.95 8.00 -1.09
N THR A 26 2.51 7.02 -1.84
CA THR A 26 3.10 6.67 -3.12
C THR A 26 2.63 7.70 -4.15
N ASP A 27 3.55 8.49 -4.70
CA ASP A 27 3.22 9.41 -5.79
C ASP A 27 2.58 8.62 -6.94
N ASN A 28 1.46 9.14 -7.47
CA ASN A 28 0.64 8.53 -8.51
C ASN A 28 -0.16 7.28 -8.10
N ALA A 29 -0.21 6.92 -6.82
CA ALA A 29 -1.11 5.86 -6.37
C ALA A 29 -2.58 6.21 -6.67
N PRO A 30 -3.41 5.23 -7.07
CA PRO A 30 -4.84 5.43 -7.22
C PRO A 30 -5.46 5.98 -5.93
N GLN A 31 -6.37 6.95 -6.09
CA GLN A 31 -7.10 7.55 -4.97
C GLN A 31 -8.58 7.25 -5.10
N TYR A 32 -9.24 7.18 -3.95
CA TYR A 32 -10.68 6.99 -3.87
C TYR A 32 -11.26 7.90 -2.80
N ASP A 33 -12.09 8.86 -3.21
CA ASP A 33 -12.69 9.85 -2.32
C ASP A 33 -14.01 9.37 -1.71
N GLY A 34 -14.60 8.30 -2.24
CA GLY A 34 -15.88 7.76 -1.80
C GLY A 34 -17.08 8.59 -2.25
N LYS A 35 -16.95 9.33 -3.35
CA LYS A 35 -18.07 10.09 -3.93
C LYS A 35 -18.98 9.15 -4.71
N LEU A 36 -20.25 9.50 -4.85
CA LEU A 36 -21.24 8.70 -5.60
C LEU A 36 -20.85 8.44 -7.07
N LYS A 37 -20.01 9.31 -7.65
CA LYS A 37 -19.53 9.19 -9.03
C LYS A 37 -18.20 8.46 -9.14
N ASP A 38 -17.57 8.14 -8.01
CA ASP A 38 -16.32 7.39 -8.04
C ASP A 38 -16.62 5.94 -8.41
N ASP A 39 -15.84 5.40 -9.35
CA ASP A 39 -15.96 4.01 -9.77
C ASP A 39 -15.10 3.14 -8.84
N LEU A 40 -15.77 2.42 -7.94
CA LEU A 40 -15.12 1.55 -6.96
C LEU A 40 -14.39 0.38 -7.63
N GLU A 41 -14.97 -0.21 -8.68
CA GLU A 41 -14.37 -1.36 -9.36
C GLU A 41 -13.10 -0.94 -10.10
N LEU A 42 -13.14 0.19 -10.80
CA LEU A 42 -11.97 0.76 -11.46
C LEU A 42 -10.87 1.13 -10.45
N TYR A 43 -11.26 1.69 -9.29
CA TYR A 43 -10.32 1.99 -8.23
C TYR A 43 -9.62 0.73 -7.69
N LEU A 44 -10.39 -0.33 -7.40
CA LEU A 44 -9.83 -1.59 -6.90
C LEU A 44 -8.87 -2.19 -7.92
N PHE A 45 -9.26 -2.27 -9.19
CA PHE A 45 -8.40 -2.76 -10.27
C PHE A 45 -7.11 -1.96 -10.41
N ALA A 46 -7.21 -0.61 -10.42
CA ALA A 46 -6.04 0.25 -10.52
C ALA A 46 -5.11 0.09 -9.30
N THR A 47 -5.68 -0.09 -8.11
CA THR A 47 -4.95 -0.28 -6.84
C THR A 47 -4.19 -1.60 -6.85
N GLU A 48 -4.85 -2.70 -7.23
CA GLU A 48 -4.20 -4.01 -7.38
C GLU A 48 -3.06 -3.96 -8.40
N LYS A 49 -3.30 -3.33 -9.55
CA LYS A 49 -2.26 -3.15 -10.58
C LYS A 49 -1.09 -2.33 -10.07
N PHE A 50 -1.35 -1.21 -9.41
CA PHE A 50 -0.31 -0.33 -8.87
C PHE A 50 0.55 -1.04 -7.81
N TYR A 51 -0.09 -1.76 -6.89
CA TYR A 51 0.62 -2.46 -5.82
C TYR A 51 1.20 -3.82 -6.22
N SER A 52 0.94 -4.30 -7.44
CA SER A 52 1.57 -5.51 -7.97
C SER A 52 3.10 -5.41 -8.08
N GLU A 53 3.64 -4.19 -8.25
CA GLU A 53 5.08 -3.91 -8.23
C GLU A 53 5.68 -3.99 -6.82
N PHE A 54 4.86 -3.94 -5.78
CA PHE A 54 5.23 -4.02 -4.36
C PHE A 54 4.77 -5.34 -3.74
N ARG A 55 4.81 -6.43 -4.52
CA ARG A 55 4.22 -7.72 -4.17
C ARG A 55 4.69 -8.28 -2.82
N ASP A 56 5.99 -8.19 -2.52
CA ASP A 56 6.53 -8.73 -1.27
C ASP A 56 5.99 -7.99 -0.04
N LEU A 57 5.84 -6.66 -0.15
CA LEU A 57 5.23 -5.84 0.89
C LEU A 57 3.74 -6.14 1.06
N MET A 58 3.01 -6.28 -0.05
CA MET A 58 1.58 -6.63 -0.01
C MET A 58 1.35 -8.03 0.56
N ASN A 59 2.19 -9.00 0.19
CA ASN A 59 2.12 -10.37 0.69
C ASN A 59 2.47 -10.49 2.17
N ALA A 60 3.32 -9.59 2.69
CA ALA A 60 3.66 -9.56 4.10
C ALA A 60 2.46 -9.18 4.98
N ASN A 61 1.43 -8.54 4.41
CA ASN A 61 0.16 -8.20 5.05
C ASN A 61 0.37 -7.54 6.43
N THR A 62 1.27 -6.56 6.48
CA THR A 62 1.65 -5.86 7.71
C THR A 62 0.81 -4.60 7.90
N SER A 63 0.91 -3.99 9.09
CA SER A 63 0.34 -2.66 9.30
C SER A 63 0.90 -1.62 8.32
N GLU A 64 2.16 -1.73 7.91
CA GLU A 64 2.74 -0.78 6.95
C GLU A 64 2.09 -0.89 5.55
N SER A 65 1.77 -2.11 5.08
CA SER A 65 1.08 -2.27 3.79
C SER A 65 -0.35 -1.71 3.85
N VAL A 66 -1.03 -1.89 4.98
CA VAL A 66 -2.37 -1.33 5.20
C VAL A 66 -2.31 0.20 5.28
N ASP A 67 -1.36 0.75 6.03
CA ASP A 67 -1.18 2.20 6.17
C ASP A 67 -0.90 2.88 4.82
N MET A 68 -0.10 2.24 3.96
CA MET A 68 0.21 2.77 2.64
C MET A 68 -1.03 2.89 1.73
N ILE A 69 -1.91 1.88 1.74
CA ILE A 69 -3.18 1.93 1.01
C ILE A 69 -4.11 2.97 1.67
N PHE A 70 -4.18 2.95 3.01
CA PHE A 70 -5.05 3.83 3.79
C PHE A 70 -4.75 5.31 3.56
N CYS A 71 -3.47 5.68 3.44
CA CYS A 71 -3.04 7.05 3.16
C CYS A 71 -3.52 7.59 1.80
N ASN A 72 -3.90 6.72 0.86
CA ASN A 72 -4.36 7.11 -0.48
C ASN A 72 -5.89 7.28 -0.59
N PHE A 73 -6.65 6.91 0.44
CA PHE A 73 -8.08 7.22 0.50
C PHE A 73 -8.32 8.70 0.78
N GLY A 74 -9.42 9.24 0.28
CA GLY A 74 -9.90 10.57 0.64
C GLY A 74 -10.39 10.65 2.10
N PRO A 75 -10.58 11.87 2.65
CA PRO A 75 -10.93 12.06 4.05
C PRO A 75 -12.18 11.31 4.50
N VAL A 76 -13.23 11.28 3.67
CA VAL A 76 -14.52 10.63 3.98
C VAL A 76 -14.32 9.14 4.20
N VAL A 77 -13.64 8.47 3.26
CA VAL A 77 -13.38 7.03 3.33
C VAL A 77 -12.49 6.69 4.53
N ARG A 78 -11.46 7.51 4.82
CA ARG A 78 -10.62 7.30 6.00
C ARG A 78 -11.39 7.42 7.32
N THR A 79 -12.32 8.38 7.42
CA THR A 79 -13.18 8.51 8.61
C THR A 79 -14.09 7.29 8.75
N PHE A 80 -14.78 6.89 7.68
CA PHE A 80 -15.64 5.71 7.66
C PHE A 80 -14.90 4.45 8.10
N LEU A 81 -13.72 4.18 7.52
CA LEU A 81 -12.91 3.01 7.87
C LEU A 81 -12.48 3.03 9.34
N ARG A 82 -12.07 4.20 9.87
CA ARG A 82 -11.68 4.34 11.29
C ARG A 82 -12.83 3.99 12.23
N GLU A 83 -14.02 4.53 11.97
CA GLU A 83 -15.22 4.28 12.78
C GLU A 83 -15.65 2.81 12.71
N THR A 84 -15.59 2.24 11.52
CA THR A 84 -15.95 0.83 11.28
C THR A 84 -14.98 -0.11 11.99
N SER A 85 -13.67 0.16 11.95
CA SER A 85 -12.66 -0.62 12.67
C SER A 85 -12.82 -0.55 14.19
N THR A 86 -13.34 0.56 14.74
CA THR A 86 -13.64 0.64 16.18
C THR A 86 -14.89 -0.15 16.55
N SER A 87 -15.88 -0.22 15.66
CA SER A 87 -17.15 -0.92 15.88
C SER A 87 -17.03 -2.44 15.79
N PHE A 88 -15.99 -2.97 15.13
CA PHE A 88 -15.72 -4.41 15.03
C PHE A 88 -14.77 -4.96 16.09
N ARG A 89 -14.40 -4.16 17.10
CA ARG A 89 -13.68 -4.70 18.25
C ARG A 89 -14.63 -5.62 19.03
N PRO A 90 -14.30 -6.90 19.25
CA PRO A 90 -15.10 -7.75 20.12
C PRO A 90 -15.14 -7.07 21.50
N SER A 91 -16.33 -6.95 22.09
CA SER A 91 -16.46 -6.49 23.47
C SER A 91 -15.59 -7.38 24.33
N THR A 92 -14.49 -6.84 24.85
CA THR A 92 -13.76 -7.44 25.97
C THR A 92 -14.53 -7.14 27.24
N ASP A 93 -15.78 -7.60 27.29
CA ASP A 93 -16.57 -7.64 28.52
C ASP A 93 -16.46 -9.08 29.02
N GLY A 94 -15.55 -9.27 29.97
CA GLY A 94 -15.48 -10.44 30.84
C GLY A 94 -16.22 -10.18 32.14
#